data_AF-A0A6C0DZH8-F1
#
_entry.id   AF-A0A6C0DZH8-F1
#
_cell.length_a   1.000
_cell.length_b   1.000
_cell.length_c   1.000
_cell.angle_alpha   90.00
_cell.angle_beta   90.00
_cell.angle_gamma   90.00
#
_symmetry.space_group_name_H-M   'P 1'
#
loop_
_entity.id
_entity.type
_entity.pdbx_description
1 polymer ?
#
loop_
_entity_poly.entity_id
_entity_poly.type
_entity_poly.pdbx_seq_one_letter_code
_entity_poly.pdbx_strand_id
1 'polypeptide(L)' 'MVKELQIVAIEAVVVGIFLIVIHYVVKHILRGANDLLILFISGALFHIIFEVSGLNRWYSEEYCKILKA' A
#
# COMPACT_ATOMS: atom_id res chain seq x y z
N MET A 1 -16.03 14.39 -6.83
CA MET A 1 -14.89 15.26 -6.44
C MET A 1 -13.68 14.78 -7.22
N VAL A 2 -13.14 15.59 -8.13
CA VAL A 2 -11.91 15.22 -8.87
C VAL A 2 -10.73 15.70 -8.03
N LYS A 3 -9.86 14.79 -7.60
CA LYS A 3 -8.64 15.14 -6.87
C LYS A 3 -7.64 15.82 -7.80
N GLU A 4 -6.86 16.77 -7.28
CA GLU A 4 -5.76 17.37 -8.03
C GLU A 4 -4.69 16.31 -8.34
N LEU A 5 -4.14 16.35 -9.56
CA LEU A 5 -3.14 15.40 -10.03
C LEU A 5 -1.91 15.34 -9.11
N GLN A 6 -1.50 16.48 -8.53
CA GLN A 6 -0.37 16.54 -7.61
C GLN A 6 -0.60 15.68 -6.36
N ILE A 7 -1.83 15.69 -5.81
CA ILE A 7 -2.19 14.89 -4.65
C ILE A 7 -2.12 13.40 -5.01
N VAL A 8 -2.73 13.00 -6.12
CA VAL A 8 -2.72 11.61 -6.59
C VAL A 8 -1.28 11.12 -6.86
N ALA A 9 -0.42 11.97 -7.39
CA ALA A 9 0.98 11.63 -7.63
C ALA A 9 1.75 11.40 -6.32
N ILE A 10 1.55 12.25 -5.30
CA ILE A 10 2.16 12.07 -3.97
C ILE A 10 1.65 10.78 -3.33
N GLU A 11 0.34 10.55 -3.37
CA GLU A 11 -0.31 9.32 -2.88
C GLU A 11 0.30 8.06 -3.51
N ALA A 12 0.46 8.05 -4.84
CA ALA A 12 1.05 6.93 -5.57
C ALA A 12 2.52 6.68 -5.19
N VAL A 13 3.31 7.74 -5.01
CA VAL A 13 4.71 7.62 -4.58
C VAL A 13 4.81 7.03 -3.17
N VAL A 14 4.00 7.52 -2.23
CA VAL A 14 3.99 7.04 -0.85
C VAL A 14 3.61 5.55 -0.82
N VAL A 15 2.53 5.16 -1.51
CA VAL A 15 2.11 3.75 -1.63
C VAL A 15 3.21 2.88 -2.27
N GLY A 16 3.86 3.39 -3.33
CA GLY A 16 4.97 2.72 -3.99
C GLY A 16 6.15 2.43 -3.05
N ILE A 17 6.52 3.38 -2.18
CA ILE A 17 7.58 3.19 -1.18
C ILE A 17 7.23 2.06 -0.22
N PHE A 18 6.00 2.02 0.31
CA PHE A 18 5.56 0.95 1.21
C PHE A 18 5.57 -0.42 0.53
N LEU A 19 5.11 -0.50 -0.73
CA LEU A 19 5.17 -1.72 -1.52
C LEU A 19 6.60 -2.21 -1.73
N ILE A 20 7.56 -1.32 -2.03
CA ILE A 20 8.98 -1.68 -2.18
C ILE A 20 9.53 -2.25 -0.87
N VAL A 21 9.28 -1.60 0.26
CA VAL A 21 9.75 -2.06 1.58
C VAL A 21 9.20 -3.45 1.90
N ILE A 22 7.88 -3.64 1.75
CA ILE A 22 7.25 -4.94 2.00
C ILE A 22 7.79 -6.00 1.05
N HIS A 23 7.87 -5.70 -0.24
CA HIS A 23 8.38 -6.65 -1.24
C HIS A 23 9.83 -7.05 -0.96
N TYR A 24 10.68 -6.09 -0.57
CA TYR A 24 12.06 -6.36 -0.21
C TYR A 24 12.17 -7.32 0.99
N VAL A 25 11.37 -7.08 2.04
CA VAL A 25 11.32 -7.96 3.22
C VAL A 25 10.80 -9.35 2.85
N VAL A 26 9.71 -9.44 2.09
CA VAL A 26 9.14 -10.73 1.65
C VAL A 26 10.13 -11.51 0.79
N LYS A 27 10.79 -10.86 -0.16
CA LYS A 27 11.82 -11.47 -1.01
C LYS A 27 13.01 -11.97 -0.19
N HIS A 28 13.37 -11.27 0.88
CA HIS A 28 14.45 -11.69 1.77
C HIS A 28 14.07 -12.91 2.63
N ILE A 29 12.81 -13.01 3.05
CA ILE A 29 12.31 -14.13 3.87
C ILE A 29 12.06 -15.37 2.99
N LEU A 30 11.44 -15.19 1.83
CA LEU A 30 11.05 -16.26 0.90
C LEU A 30 12.10 -16.48 -0.20
N ARG A 31 13.39 -16.42 0.16
CA ARG A 31 14.49 -16.64 -0.78
C ARG A 31 14.32 -17.99 -1.47
N GLY A 32 14.38 -17.99 -2.81
CA GLY A 32 14.23 -19.18 -3.64
C GLY A 32 12.78 -19.53 -4.03
N ALA A 33 11.79 -18.79 -3.55
CA ALA A 33 10.42 -18.89 -4.04
C ALA A 33 10.27 -18.26 -5.44
N ASN A 34 9.18 -18.63 -6.12
CA ASN A 34 8.82 -18.06 -7.43
C ASN A 34 8.47 -16.57 -7.31
N ASP A 35 8.94 -15.74 -8.25
CA ASP A 35 8.73 -14.29 -8.23
C ASP A 35 7.25 -13.88 -8.25
N LEU A 36 6.38 -14.62 -8.95
CA LEU A 36 4.93 -14.37 -8.96
C LEU A 36 4.32 -14.64 -7.58
N LEU A 37 4.79 -15.67 -6.88
CA LEU A 37 4.35 -15.98 -5.52
C LEU A 37 4.82 -14.89 -4.54
N ILE A 38 6.08 -14.44 -4.66
CA ILE A 38 6.61 -13.33 -3.86
C ILE A 38 5.79 -12.06 -4.08
N LEU A 39 5.47 -11.73 -5.33
CA LEU A 39 4.64 -10.57 -5.68
C LEU A 39 3.24 -10.68 -5.08
N PHE A 40 2.59 -11.83 -5.23
CA PHE A 40 1.27 -12.09 -4.66
C PHE A 40 1.26 -11.92 -3.13
N ILE A 41 2.22 -12.53 -2.43
CA ILE A 41 2.34 -12.44 -0.98
C ILE A 41 2.65 -11.00 -0.56
N SER A 42 3.49 -10.28 -1.29
CA SER A 42 3.80 -8.87 -1.01
C SER A 42 2.54 -8.00 -1.08
N GLY A 43 1.72 -8.17 -2.12
CA GLY A 43 0.46 -7.46 -2.28
C GLY A 43 -0.55 -7.83 -1.18
N ALA A 44 -0.71 -9.12 -0.88
CA ALA A 44 -1.60 -9.58 0.19
C ALA A 44 -1.20 -9.02 1.56
N LEU A 45 0.10 -9.04 1.89
CA LEU A 45 0.60 -8.47 3.14
C LEU A 45 0.42 -6.95 3.19
N PHE A 46 0.67 -6.24 2.09
CA PHE A 46 0.39 -4.80 2.01
C PHE A 46 -1.07 -4.52 2.36
N HIS A 47 -2.03 -5.24 1.75
CA HIS A 47 -3.46 -5.09 2.05
C HIS A 47 -3.78 -5.35 3.53
N ILE A 48 -3.30 -6.47 4.08
CA ILE A 48 -3.57 -6.84 5.47
C ILE A 48 -2.99 -5.81 6.45
N ILE A 49 -1.74 -5.39 6.25
CA ILE A 49 -1.07 -4.41 7.12
C ILE A 49 -1.82 -3.08 7.11
N PHE A 50 -2.19 -2.59 5.92
CA PHE A 50 -2.88 -1.31 5.79
C PHE A 50 -4.29 -1.31 6.38
N GLU A 51 -4.98 -2.44 6.31
CA GLU A 51 -6.29 -2.61 6.92
C GLU A 51 -6.19 -2.69 8.45
N VAL A 52 -5.33 -3.57 8.96
CA VAL A 52 -5.21 -3.84 10.41
C VAL A 52 -4.60 -2.65 11.16
N SER A 53 -3.68 -1.90 10.54
CA SER A 53 -3.12 -0.69 11.14
C SER A 53 -4.08 0.49 11.14
N GLY A 54 -5.21 0.41 10.44
CA GLY A 54 -6.12 1.53 10.23
C GLY A 54 -5.58 2.61 9.29
N LEU A 55 -4.44 2.37 8.61
CA LEU A 55 -3.88 3.31 7.64
C LEU A 55 -4.85 3.58 6.48
N ASN A 56 -5.57 2.57 6.00
CA ASN A 56 -6.62 2.76 4.98
C ASN A 56 -7.71 3.73 5.43
N ARG A 57 -8.13 3.61 6.69
CA ARG A 57 -9.16 4.45 7.29
C ARG A 57 -8.65 5.88 7.48
N TRP A 58 -7.50 6.04 8.11
CA TRP A 58 -6.85 7.34 8.29
C TRP A 58 -6.65 8.06 6.96
N TYR A 59 -6.15 7.33 5.96
CA TYR A 59 -5.96 7.86 4.61
C TYR A 59 -7.28 8.31 3.97
N SER A 60 -8.35 7.52 4.14
CA SER A 60 -9.68 7.83 3.63
C SER A 60 -10.32 9.05 4.31
N GLU A 61 -10.06 9.26 5.60
CA GLU A 61 -10.57 10.38 6.39
C GLU A 61 -9.82 11.69 6.08
N GLU A 62 -8.50 11.63 5.97
CA GLU A 62 -7.65 12.82 5.80
C GLU A 62 -7.52 13.26 4.33
N TYR A 63 -7.29 12.31 3.41
CA TYR A 63 -6.92 12.65 2.03
C TYR A 63 -8.09 12.50 1.06
N CYS A 64 -8.90 11.46 1.22
CA CYS A 64 -10.06 11.27 0.34
C CYS A 64 -11.32 11.98 0.85
N LYS A 65 -11.41 12.28 2.16
CA LYS A 65 -12.62 12.76 2.84
C LYS A 65 -13.86 11.90 2.56
N ILE A 66 -13.67 10.62 2.17
CA ILE A 66 -14.77 9.72 1.77
C ILE A 66 -15.64 9.37 2.98
N LEU A 67 -15.06 9.38 4.17
CA LEU A 67 -15.73 8.99 5.42
C LEU A 67 -16.24 10.18 6.24
N LYS A 68 -16.06 11.43 5.78
CA LYS A 68 -16.68 12.60 6.41
C LYS A 68 -18.10 12.75 5.86
N ALA A 69 -19.07 12.15 6.56
CA ALA A 69 -20.49 12.48 6.46
C ALA A 69 -20.76 13.83 7.14
#